data_AF-A0A139GXB0-F1
#
_entry.id   AF-A0A139GXB0-F1
#
_cell.length_a   1.000
_cell.length_b   1.000
_cell.length_c   1.000
_cell.angle_alpha   90.00
_cell.angle_beta   90.00
_cell.angle_gamma   90.00
#
_symmetry.space_group_name_H-M   'P 1'
#
loop_
_entity.id
_entity.type
_entity.pdbx_description
1 polymer ?
#
loop_
_entity_poly.entity_id
_entity_poly.type
_entity_poly.pdbx_seq_one_letter_code
_entity_poly.pdbx_strand_id
1 'polypeptide(L)'
;MAHEEHKVVVTALGPFGGKTFNPSTTLRDHLPERIERPDCTPIQVIKYEHDLRNTLSDMERIPKLWSCVERVYNQNATESARVHIDAMIHLGVHEDSCWEIEKQARRDGYAHKGDDGLFLPTSNGGKGERWEGLPWILTPLYDVESIVRRLDVKFSQLQIFSSNDPGRQYCGFLYYSSLATLYKRGEAARALLVHIPPGCTAAERIDEGVDLIKAVLCEMIDALS
;
A
#
# COMPACT_ATOMS: atom_id res chain seq x y z
N MET A 1 -15.32 -21.30 -0.07
CA MET A 1 -16.52 -20.55 0.40
C MET A 1 -16.44 -19.20 -0.29
N ALA A 2 -17.43 -18.82 -1.09
CA ALA A 2 -17.46 -17.47 -1.66
C ALA A 2 -17.47 -16.48 -0.50
N HIS A 3 -16.47 -15.60 -0.42
CA HIS A 3 -16.51 -14.49 0.52
C HIS A 3 -17.62 -13.54 0.04
N GLU A 4 -18.49 -13.09 0.95
CA GLU A 4 -19.55 -12.12 0.62
C GLU A 4 -18.97 -10.83 0.01
N GLU A 5 -17.73 -10.50 0.38
CA GLU A 5 -16.91 -9.39 -0.13
C GLU A 5 -15.43 -9.76 -0.19
N HIS A 6 -14.73 -9.16 -1.16
CA HIS A 6 -13.28 -9.07 -1.12
C HIS A 6 -12.84 -8.05 -0.09
N LYS A 7 -11.85 -8.37 0.73
CA LYS A 7 -11.34 -7.49 1.78
C LYS A 7 -10.00 -6.92 1.38
N VAL A 8 -9.95 -5.61 1.15
CA VAL A 8 -8.71 -4.92 0.78
C VAL A 8 -8.29 -3.97 1.88
N VAL A 9 -7.04 -4.13 2.34
CA VAL A 9 -6.46 -3.27 3.37
C VAL A 9 -5.83 -2.05 2.71
N VAL A 10 -6.13 -0.87 3.24
CA VAL A 10 -5.54 0.40 2.80
C VAL A 10 -4.73 0.99 3.94
N THR A 11 -3.42 1.16 3.74
CA THR A 11 -2.55 1.86 4.69
C THR A 11 -2.15 3.22 4.15
N ALA A 12 -1.84 4.16 5.03
CA ALA A 12 -1.29 5.46 4.68
C ALA A 12 -0.09 5.82 5.57
N LEU A 13 0.81 6.67 5.07
CA LEU A 13 1.87 7.26 5.88
C LEU A 13 1.37 8.56 6.52
N GLY A 14 1.64 8.74 7.81
CA GLY A 14 1.35 9.97 8.53
C GLY A 14 2.18 11.17 8.05
N PRO A 15 1.91 12.38 8.57
CA PRO A 15 2.75 13.54 8.31
C PRO A 15 4.20 13.31 8.77
N PHE A 16 5.16 13.76 7.96
CA PHE A 16 6.59 13.60 8.21
C PHE A 16 7.35 14.90 7.90
N GLY A 17 8.60 15.01 8.36
CA GLY A 17 9.46 16.16 8.05
C GLY A 17 8.93 17.50 8.58
N GLY A 18 8.23 17.49 9.71
CA GLY A 18 7.64 18.69 10.33
C GLY A 18 6.33 19.16 9.67
N LYS A 19 5.81 18.44 8.67
CA LYS A 19 4.47 18.69 8.13
C LYS A 19 3.41 18.23 9.12
N THR A 20 2.26 18.90 9.13
CA THR A 20 1.07 18.52 9.93
C THR A 20 0.03 17.75 9.11
N PHE A 21 0.26 17.61 7.81
CA PHE A 21 -0.66 17.03 6.84
C PHE A 21 0.06 16.05 5.92
N ASN A 22 -0.62 14.96 5.57
CA ASN A 22 -0.19 14.01 4.55
C ASN A 22 -1.42 13.62 3.70
N PRO A 23 -1.41 13.85 2.38
CA PRO A 23 -2.58 13.53 1.54
C PRO A 23 -2.91 12.03 1.52
N SER A 24 -1.95 11.14 1.79
CA SER A 24 -2.24 9.69 1.85
C SER A 24 -3.22 9.30 2.95
N THR A 25 -3.13 9.91 4.15
CA THR A 25 -4.10 9.64 5.23
C THR A 25 -5.46 10.20 4.88
N THR A 26 -5.50 11.38 4.28
CA THR A 26 -6.75 12.02 3.85
C THR A 26 -7.47 11.17 2.82
N LEU A 27 -6.78 10.68 1.79
CA LEU A 27 -7.40 9.79 0.79
C LEU A 27 -7.90 8.48 1.42
N ARG A 28 -7.09 7.83 2.26
CA ARG A 28 -7.52 6.62 3.00
C ARG A 28 -8.83 6.87 3.77
N ASP A 29 -8.90 7.99 4.47
CA ASP A 29 -10.02 8.30 5.35
C ASP A 29 -11.30 8.64 4.57
N HIS A 30 -11.16 9.24 3.38
CA HIS A 30 -12.28 9.57 2.49
C HIS A 30 -12.74 8.40 1.60
N LEU A 31 -11.99 7.31 1.51
CA LEU A 31 -12.49 6.10 0.83
C LEU A 31 -13.81 5.63 1.47
N PRO A 32 -14.76 5.08 0.70
CA PRO A 32 -15.92 4.44 1.31
C PRO A 32 -15.50 3.15 2.03
N GLU A 33 -16.27 2.71 3.03
CA GLU A 33 -16.05 1.41 3.69
C GLU A 33 -16.35 0.23 2.76
N ARG A 34 -17.16 0.46 1.73
CA ARG A 34 -17.60 -0.53 0.75
C ARG A 34 -17.61 0.07 -0.65
N ILE A 35 -17.05 -0.63 -1.61
CA ILE A 35 -17.09 -0.28 -3.04
C ILE A 35 -17.99 -1.28 -3.75
N GLU A 36 -19.12 -0.78 -4.22
CA GLU A 36 -20.03 -1.55 -5.08
C GLU A 36 -19.43 -1.71 -6.48
N ARG A 37 -19.56 -2.92 -7.02
CA ARG A 37 -19.05 -3.29 -8.35
C ARG A 37 -20.18 -3.96 -9.13
N PRO A 38 -20.68 -3.35 -10.23
CA PRO A 38 -21.76 -3.94 -11.02
C PRO A 38 -21.43 -5.38 -11.44
N ASP A 39 -22.36 -6.29 -11.18
CA ASP A 39 -22.27 -7.72 -11.51
C ASP A 39 -21.04 -8.47 -10.92
N CYS A 40 -20.34 -7.87 -9.96
CA CYS A 40 -19.14 -8.43 -9.33
C CYS A 40 -19.26 -8.43 -7.81
N THR A 41 -18.49 -9.28 -7.13
CA THR A 41 -18.38 -9.26 -5.67
C THR A 41 -17.87 -7.89 -5.19
N PRO A 42 -18.55 -7.22 -4.24
CA PRO A 42 -18.14 -5.92 -3.75
C PRO A 42 -16.84 -6.00 -2.94
N ILE A 43 -16.21 -4.84 -2.74
CA ILE A 43 -14.96 -4.71 -1.98
C ILE A 43 -15.27 -4.05 -0.63
N GLN A 44 -14.96 -4.74 0.46
CA GLN A 44 -14.84 -4.15 1.78
C GLN A 44 -13.46 -3.50 1.93
N VAL A 45 -13.45 -2.20 2.21
CA VAL A 45 -12.23 -1.41 2.40
C VAL A 45 -11.89 -1.38 3.89
N ILE A 46 -10.82 -2.07 4.27
CA ILE A 46 -10.29 -2.05 5.63
C ILE A 46 -9.27 -0.91 5.72
N LYS A 47 -9.73 0.26 6.18
CA LYS A 47 -8.86 1.41 6.46
C LYS A 47 -8.03 1.10 7.70
N TYR A 48 -6.71 0.96 7.54
CA TYR A 48 -5.85 0.75 8.69
C TYR A 48 -5.73 2.05 9.50
N GLU A 49 -6.32 2.06 10.70
CA GLU A 49 -6.51 3.25 11.54
C GLU A 49 -5.20 3.91 11.98
N HIS A 50 -4.11 3.14 12.06
CA HIS A 50 -2.83 3.69 12.47
C HIS A 50 -2.12 4.37 11.29
N ASP A 51 -1.96 5.69 11.39
CA ASP A 51 -1.07 6.46 10.51
C ASP A 51 0.38 6.00 10.72
N LEU A 52 0.93 5.32 9.70
CA LEU A 52 2.28 4.78 9.77
C LEU A 52 3.28 5.94 9.74
N ARG A 53 4.10 6.07 10.78
CA ARG A 53 5.18 7.06 10.80
C ARG A 53 6.41 6.54 10.08
N ASN A 54 7.33 7.44 9.77
CA ASN A 54 8.64 7.09 9.22
C ASN A 54 9.54 6.56 10.35
N THR A 55 9.18 5.42 10.96
CA THR A 55 9.92 4.77 12.05
C THR A 55 10.08 3.28 11.79
N LEU A 56 11.17 2.68 12.28
CA LEU A 56 11.39 1.24 12.11
C LEU A 56 10.32 0.41 12.82
N SER A 57 9.85 0.86 13.98
CA SER A 57 8.79 0.21 14.76
C SER A 57 7.48 0.07 13.97
N ASP A 58 7.10 1.10 13.20
CA ASP A 58 5.91 1.02 12.35
C ASP A 58 6.14 0.13 11.13
N MET A 59 7.34 0.13 10.55
CA MET A 59 7.69 -0.81 9.48
C MET A 59 7.62 -2.28 9.95
N GLU A 60 7.88 -2.55 11.22
CA GLU A 60 7.75 -3.88 11.83
C GLU A 60 6.31 -4.34 12.02
N ARG A 61 5.33 -3.46 11.84
CA ARG A 61 3.90 -3.82 11.84
C ARG A 61 3.47 -4.44 10.52
N ILE A 62 4.11 -4.09 9.41
CA ILE A 62 3.68 -4.49 8.06
C ILE A 62 3.49 -6.01 7.92
N PRO A 63 4.41 -6.89 8.37
CA PRO A 63 4.19 -8.34 8.28
C PRO A 63 3.00 -8.84 9.10
N LYS A 64 2.64 -8.13 10.19
CA LYS A 64 1.51 -8.49 11.07
C LYS A 64 0.17 -8.17 10.41
N LEU A 65 0.11 -7.20 9.51
CA LEU A 65 -1.10 -6.92 8.72
C LEU A 65 -1.52 -8.18 7.94
N TRP A 66 -0.56 -8.88 7.34
CA TRP A 66 -0.84 -10.14 6.63
C TRP A 66 -1.17 -11.34 7.54
N SER A 67 -1.28 -11.20 8.86
CA SER A 67 -1.46 -12.33 9.79
C SER A 67 -2.88 -12.93 9.81
N CYS A 68 -3.84 -12.30 9.14
CA CYS A 68 -5.26 -12.63 9.24
C CYS A 68 -5.86 -12.52 10.65
N VAL A 69 -5.15 -11.90 11.61
CA VAL A 69 -5.68 -11.67 12.96
C VAL A 69 -6.52 -10.40 12.95
N GLU A 70 -7.81 -10.52 13.24
CA GLU A 70 -8.76 -9.39 13.13
C GLU A 70 -8.43 -8.23 14.09
N ARG A 71 -7.85 -8.53 15.26
CA ARG A 71 -7.39 -7.52 16.23
C ARG A 71 -6.34 -6.55 15.69
N VAL A 72 -5.65 -6.91 14.61
CA VAL A 72 -4.72 -6.00 13.94
C VAL A 72 -5.46 -4.81 13.30
N TYR A 73 -6.74 -4.97 12.99
CA TYR A 73 -7.58 -3.98 12.32
C TYR A 73 -8.72 -3.46 13.19
N ASN A 74 -9.21 -4.28 14.13
CA ASN A 74 -10.31 -3.94 15.02
C ASN A 74 -9.97 -4.36 16.45
N GLN A 75 -9.61 -3.40 17.31
CA GLN A 75 -9.19 -3.66 18.69
C GLN A 75 -10.28 -4.35 19.53
N ASN A 76 -11.55 -4.23 19.13
CA ASN A 76 -12.68 -4.84 19.82
C ASN A 76 -12.92 -6.31 19.41
N ALA A 77 -12.21 -6.83 18.42
CA ALA A 77 -12.35 -8.22 17.99
C ALA A 77 -11.87 -9.21 19.07
N THR A 78 -12.34 -10.45 19.01
CA THR A 78 -11.89 -11.52 19.93
C THR A 78 -10.48 -12.01 19.56
N GLU A 79 -9.76 -12.66 20.48
CA GLU A 79 -8.39 -13.17 20.23
C GLU A 79 -8.33 -14.21 19.12
N SER A 80 -9.36 -15.03 19.02
CA SER A 80 -9.52 -16.06 18.00
C SER A 80 -10.04 -15.53 16.67
N ALA A 81 -10.52 -14.29 16.62
CA ALA A 81 -11.13 -13.75 15.41
C ALA A 81 -10.12 -13.67 14.26
N ARG A 82 -10.58 -14.02 13.06
CA ARG A 82 -9.76 -14.07 11.85
C ARG A 82 -10.46 -13.35 10.72
N VAL A 83 -9.65 -12.62 9.94
CA VAL A 83 -10.09 -11.92 8.75
C VAL A 83 -9.20 -12.35 7.58
N HIS A 84 -9.81 -12.88 6.52
CA HIS A 84 -9.09 -13.09 5.28
C HIS A 84 -8.88 -11.73 4.61
N ILE A 85 -7.64 -11.45 4.21
CA ILE A 85 -7.31 -10.26 3.41
C ILE A 85 -7.13 -10.79 1.99
N ASP A 86 -7.73 -10.16 0.99
CA ASP A 86 -7.59 -10.51 -0.43
C ASP A 86 -6.40 -9.75 -1.06
N ALA A 87 -6.26 -8.47 -0.75
CA ALA A 87 -5.15 -7.64 -1.21
C ALA A 87 -4.82 -6.50 -0.23
N MET A 88 -3.70 -5.80 -0.47
CA MET A 88 -3.32 -4.62 0.29
C MET A 88 -2.74 -3.53 -0.62
N ILE A 89 -3.21 -2.31 -0.44
CA ILE A 89 -2.65 -1.13 -1.09
C ILE A 89 -2.02 -0.22 -0.04
N HIS A 90 -0.83 0.26 -0.35
CA HIS A 90 -0.13 1.26 0.44
C HIS A 90 -0.18 2.59 -0.28
N LEU A 91 -0.60 3.63 0.44
CA LEU A 91 -0.65 4.99 -0.05
C LEU A 91 0.54 5.76 0.53
N GLY A 92 1.44 6.21 -0.34
CA GLY A 92 2.57 7.06 -0.01
C GLY A 92 2.51 8.39 -0.74
N VAL A 93 3.37 9.33 -0.36
CA VAL A 93 3.48 10.63 -1.04
C VAL A 93 4.85 10.73 -1.65
N HIS A 94 4.90 11.09 -2.92
CA HIS A 94 6.15 11.39 -3.62
C HIS A 94 6.35 12.92 -3.71
N GLU A 95 7.53 13.34 -4.15
CA GLU A 95 7.82 14.76 -4.37
C GLU A 95 7.24 15.26 -5.70
N ASP A 96 7.01 14.35 -6.65
CA ASP A 96 6.51 14.67 -7.97
C ASP A 96 5.02 15.01 -7.98
N SER A 97 4.59 15.78 -8.98
CA SER A 97 3.20 16.21 -9.15
C SER A 97 2.28 15.16 -9.79
N CYS A 98 2.80 13.98 -10.12
CA CYS A 98 2.08 12.89 -10.77
C CYS A 98 1.75 11.74 -9.82
N TRP A 99 0.76 10.95 -10.19
CA TRP A 99 0.42 9.69 -9.54
C TRP A 99 1.31 8.60 -10.09
N GLU A 100 1.91 7.80 -9.22
CA GLU A 100 2.77 6.70 -9.66
C GLU A 100 2.32 5.38 -9.03
N ILE A 101 2.16 4.36 -9.87
CA ILE A 101 1.86 2.99 -9.43
C ILE A 101 3.13 2.16 -9.57
N GLU A 102 3.57 1.56 -8.47
CA GLU A 102 4.91 0.98 -8.35
C GLU A 102 4.98 -0.47 -8.84
N LYS A 103 5.81 -0.70 -9.87
CA LYS A 103 6.02 -2.00 -10.52
C LYS A 103 6.91 -2.95 -9.72
N GLN A 104 7.68 -2.43 -8.78
CA GLN A 104 8.64 -3.24 -8.05
C GLN A 104 9.05 -2.59 -6.73
N ALA A 105 9.52 -3.41 -5.80
CA ALA A 105 10.16 -2.98 -4.57
C ALA A 105 11.61 -3.49 -4.52
N ARG A 106 12.50 -2.74 -3.88
CA ARG A 106 13.93 -3.07 -3.75
C ARG A 106 14.29 -3.37 -2.30
N ARG A 107 15.01 -4.45 -2.04
CA ARG A 107 15.32 -4.98 -0.70
C ARG A 107 16.24 -4.06 0.12
N ASP A 108 17.12 -3.33 -0.54
CA ASP A 108 18.31 -2.74 0.07
C ASP A 108 18.56 -1.33 -0.47
N GLY A 109 19.49 -0.62 0.16
CA GLY A 109 19.90 0.75 -0.21
C GLY A 109 19.14 1.84 0.54
N TYR A 110 18.41 1.50 1.60
CA TYR A 110 17.75 2.49 2.46
C TYR A 110 18.78 3.20 3.34
N ALA A 111 18.76 4.52 3.37
CA ALA A 111 19.65 5.34 4.21
C ALA A 111 18.92 6.54 4.83
N HIS A 112 17.59 6.48 4.87
CA HIS A 112 16.77 7.58 5.38
C HIS A 112 16.69 7.54 6.90
N LYS A 113 16.83 8.72 7.54
CA LYS A 113 16.65 8.90 8.97
C LYS A 113 15.16 9.10 9.28
N GLY A 114 14.60 8.27 10.13
CA GLY A 114 13.20 8.32 10.56
C GLY A 114 12.88 9.45 11.52
N ASP A 115 11.59 9.56 11.83
CA ASP A 115 11.03 10.52 12.79
C ASP A 115 11.53 10.26 14.23
N ASP A 116 11.94 9.01 14.51
CA ASP A 116 12.57 8.57 15.75
C ASP A 116 14.09 8.80 15.79
N GLY A 117 14.65 9.36 14.72
CA GLY A 117 16.07 9.60 14.55
C GLY A 117 16.88 8.35 14.21
N LEU A 118 16.25 7.19 13.97
CA LEU A 118 16.90 5.95 13.58
C LEU A 118 16.98 5.84 12.05
N PHE A 119 18.02 5.17 11.54
CA PHE A 119 18.17 4.92 10.12
C PHE A 119 17.52 3.60 9.73
N LEU A 120 16.88 3.57 8.56
CA LEU A 120 16.55 2.31 7.92
C LEU A 120 17.84 1.53 7.59
N PRO A 121 17.83 0.19 7.69
CA PRO A 121 19.02 -0.60 7.35
C PRO A 121 19.34 -0.53 5.86
N THR A 122 20.61 -0.29 5.54
CA THR A 122 21.12 -0.23 4.15
C THR A 122 21.20 -1.61 3.50
N SER A 123 21.44 -2.66 4.29
CA SER A 123 21.44 -4.07 3.89
C SER A 123 20.50 -4.86 4.78
N ASN A 124 19.68 -5.71 4.17
CA ASN A 124 18.66 -6.51 4.82
C ASN A 124 18.67 -7.99 4.36
N GLY A 125 19.52 -8.36 3.40
CA GLY A 125 19.55 -9.70 2.78
C GLY A 125 20.63 -10.65 3.27
N GLY A 126 21.51 -10.21 4.17
CA GLY A 126 22.59 -10.99 4.75
C GLY A 126 22.09 -12.12 5.67
N LYS A 127 23.01 -13.00 6.06
CA LYS A 127 22.72 -14.11 6.98
C LYS A 127 22.28 -13.56 8.35
N GLY A 128 21.14 -14.00 8.84
CA GLY A 128 20.52 -13.52 10.07
C GLY A 128 19.78 -12.19 9.93
N GLU A 129 19.72 -11.59 8.73
CA GLU A 129 19.03 -10.32 8.49
C GLU A 129 17.53 -10.54 8.16
N ARG A 130 16.77 -9.44 8.18
CA ARG A 130 15.30 -9.43 8.03
C ARG A 130 14.82 -10.19 6.80
N TRP A 131 15.51 -10.06 5.68
CA TRP A 131 15.16 -10.62 4.38
C TRP A 131 16.25 -11.54 3.86
N GLU A 132 16.91 -12.29 4.76
CA GLU A 132 17.88 -13.32 4.41
C GLU A 132 17.36 -14.20 3.26
N GLY A 133 18.15 -14.29 2.19
CA GLY A 133 17.86 -15.15 1.04
C GLY A 133 16.74 -14.69 0.11
N LEU A 134 16.09 -13.54 0.37
CA LEU A 134 15.04 -13.01 -0.51
C LEU A 134 15.64 -12.28 -1.72
N PRO A 135 14.93 -12.26 -2.88
CA PRO A 135 15.34 -11.52 -4.07
C PRO A 135 15.62 -10.04 -3.82
N TRP A 136 16.60 -9.47 -4.52
CA TRP A 136 16.88 -8.03 -4.42
C TRP A 136 15.70 -7.16 -4.87
N ILE A 137 14.95 -7.61 -5.87
CA ILE A 137 13.74 -6.99 -6.38
C ILE A 137 12.58 -7.96 -6.21
N LEU A 138 11.46 -7.45 -5.69
CA LEU A 138 10.18 -8.14 -5.69
C LEU A 138 9.19 -7.33 -6.54
N THR A 139 8.40 -8.02 -7.35
CA THR A 139 7.34 -7.43 -8.17
C THR A 139 5.98 -7.86 -7.63
N PRO A 140 4.94 -7.02 -7.74
CA PRO A 140 3.59 -7.42 -7.43
C PRO A 140 3.08 -8.44 -8.45
N LEU A 141 1.96 -9.10 -8.15
CA LEU A 141 1.25 -9.96 -9.10
C LEU A 141 0.70 -9.16 -10.30
N TYR A 142 0.44 -7.88 -10.11
CA TYR A 142 -0.33 -7.04 -11.02
C TYR A 142 0.46 -6.62 -12.26
N ASP A 143 -0.19 -6.66 -13.43
CA ASP A 143 0.30 -5.97 -14.63
C ASP A 143 0.00 -4.46 -14.50
N VAL A 144 0.91 -3.78 -13.80
CA VAL A 144 0.79 -2.35 -13.50
C VAL A 144 0.75 -1.49 -14.76
N GLU A 145 1.44 -1.87 -15.84
CA GLU A 145 1.38 -1.12 -17.11
C GLU A 145 -0.04 -1.15 -17.69
N SER A 146 -0.65 -2.33 -17.71
CA SER A 146 -2.03 -2.49 -18.16
C SER A 146 -3.03 -1.75 -17.28
N ILE A 147 -2.83 -1.76 -15.95
CA ILE A 147 -3.63 -0.99 -15.00
C ILE A 147 -3.53 0.50 -15.29
N VAL A 148 -2.31 1.04 -15.37
CA VAL A 148 -2.06 2.46 -15.66
C VAL A 148 -2.70 2.87 -16.97
N ARG A 149 -2.57 2.07 -18.04
CA ARG A 149 -3.20 2.35 -19.33
C ARG A 149 -4.73 2.44 -19.23
N ARG A 150 -5.39 1.58 -18.43
CA ARG A 150 -6.85 1.65 -18.24
C ARG A 150 -7.26 2.86 -17.40
N LEU A 151 -6.47 3.18 -16.37
CA LEU A 151 -6.71 4.35 -15.53
C LEU A 151 -6.50 5.66 -16.28
N ASP A 152 -5.48 5.76 -17.12
CA ASP A 152 -5.19 6.95 -17.95
C ASP A 152 -6.34 7.27 -18.91
N VAL A 153 -7.00 6.23 -19.47
CA VAL A 153 -8.21 6.41 -20.28
C VAL A 153 -9.39 6.94 -19.43
N LYS A 154 -9.57 6.40 -18.22
CA LYS A 154 -10.69 6.75 -17.34
C LYS A 154 -10.52 8.11 -16.65
N PHE A 155 -9.29 8.50 -16.36
CA PHE A 155 -8.90 9.69 -15.60
C PHE A 155 -7.93 10.55 -16.41
N SER A 156 -8.27 10.84 -17.68
CA SER A 156 -7.40 11.55 -18.63
C SER A 156 -6.94 12.95 -18.20
N GLN A 157 -7.57 13.53 -17.18
CA GLN A 157 -7.17 14.80 -16.57
C GLN A 157 -6.04 14.65 -15.55
N LEU A 158 -5.78 13.43 -15.07
CA LEU A 158 -4.73 13.11 -14.10
C LEU A 158 -3.48 12.59 -14.82
N GLN A 159 -2.31 12.98 -14.32
CA GLN A 159 -1.04 12.40 -14.78
C GLN A 159 -0.76 11.13 -13.98
N ILE A 160 -0.95 9.96 -14.59
CA ILE A 160 -0.80 8.65 -13.96
C ILE A 160 0.29 7.87 -14.70
N PHE A 161 1.31 7.40 -13.96
CA PHE A 161 2.43 6.65 -14.52
C PHE A 161 2.67 5.34 -13.78
N SER A 162 3.30 4.40 -14.49
CA SER A 162 3.93 3.25 -13.84
C SER A 162 5.37 3.62 -13.46
N SER A 163 5.81 3.30 -12.25
CA SER A 163 7.17 3.58 -11.77
C SER A 163 7.93 2.29 -11.49
N ASN A 164 9.24 2.31 -11.73
CA ASN A 164 10.17 1.24 -11.35
C ASN A 164 10.96 1.60 -10.08
N ASP A 165 10.70 2.76 -9.48
CA ASP A 165 11.45 3.25 -8.35
C ASP A 165 10.53 3.79 -7.24
N PRO A 166 10.16 2.94 -6.26
CA PRO A 166 9.38 3.39 -5.11
C PRO A 166 10.22 4.19 -4.10
N GLY A 167 11.41 4.64 -4.51
CA GLY A 167 12.40 5.28 -3.68
C GLY A 167 13.16 4.33 -2.76
N ARG A 168 14.05 4.93 -1.94
CA ARG A 168 14.79 4.28 -0.85
C ARG A 168 14.49 4.90 0.51
N GLN A 169 13.22 5.24 0.69
CA GLN A 169 12.66 5.74 1.94
C GLN A 169 11.64 4.74 2.51
N TYR A 170 10.81 5.21 3.44
CA TYR A 170 9.82 4.38 4.14
C TYR A 170 8.74 3.81 3.23
N CYS A 171 8.30 4.53 2.18
CA CYS A 171 7.36 4.01 1.16
C CYS A 171 7.92 2.76 0.44
N GLY A 172 9.17 2.83 -0.01
CA GLY A 172 9.85 1.67 -0.60
C GLY A 172 10.04 0.53 0.41
N PHE A 173 10.32 0.86 1.68
CA PHE A 173 10.57 -0.13 2.74
C PHE A 173 9.30 -0.90 3.12
N LEU A 174 8.18 -0.22 3.33
CA LEU A 174 6.90 -0.86 3.63
C LEU A 174 6.42 -1.70 2.44
N TYR A 175 6.61 -1.23 1.20
CA TYR A 175 6.19 -1.97 0.02
C TYR A 175 6.98 -3.27 -0.12
N TYR A 176 8.30 -3.21 0.01
CA TYR A 176 9.13 -4.42 0.04
C TYR A 176 8.76 -5.33 1.21
N SER A 177 8.48 -4.79 2.39
CA SER A 177 8.06 -5.56 3.57
C SER A 177 6.81 -6.40 3.33
N SER A 178 5.79 -5.84 2.66
CA SER A 178 4.57 -6.58 2.30
C SER A 178 4.86 -7.69 1.29
N LEU A 179 5.56 -7.37 0.20
CA LEU A 179 5.91 -8.37 -0.83
C LEU A 179 6.79 -9.48 -0.25
N ALA A 180 7.77 -9.15 0.59
CA ALA A 180 8.63 -10.09 1.27
C ALA A 180 7.86 -11.03 2.21
N THR A 181 6.83 -10.50 2.88
CA THR A 181 5.97 -11.30 3.77
C THR A 181 5.23 -12.37 2.97
N LEU A 182 4.65 -12.00 1.83
CA LEU A 182 3.95 -12.92 0.94
C LEU A 182 4.92 -13.93 0.31
N TYR A 183 6.08 -13.46 -0.16
CA TYR A 183 7.13 -14.29 -0.75
C TYR A 183 7.60 -15.40 0.21
N LYS A 184 7.87 -15.06 1.48
CA LYS A 184 8.29 -16.02 2.52
C LYS A 184 7.24 -17.11 2.80
N ARG A 185 5.97 -16.82 2.53
CA ARG A 185 4.85 -17.75 2.71
C ARG A 185 4.50 -18.52 1.44
N GLY A 186 5.17 -18.24 0.32
CA GLY A 186 4.81 -18.80 -0.98
C GLY A 186 3.44 -18.31 -1.48
N GLU A 187 2.98 -17.15 -1.01
CA GLU A 187 1.71 -16.56 -1.41
C GLU A 187 1.87 -15.63 -2.63
N ALA A 188 0.78 -15.41 -3.36
CA ALA A 188 0.74 -14.44 -4.45
C ALA A 188 1.06 -13.02 -3.94
N ALA A 189 1.82 -12.26 -4.73
CA ALA A 189 2.29 -10.91 -4.43
C ALA A 189 1.19 -9.83 -4.57
N ARG A 190 0.10 -10.00 -3.82
CA ARG A 190 -1.14 -9.21 -3.82
C ARG A 190 -1.05 -7.89 -3.03
N ALA A 191 0.09 -7.20 -3.16
CA ALA A 191 0.32 -5.89 -2.55
C ALA A 191 0.70 -4.87 -3.64
N LEU A 192 0.27 -3.62 -3.50
CA LEU A 192 0.63 -2.53 -4.42
C LEU A 192 0.98 -1.26 -3.63
N LEU A 193 1.87 -0.42 -4.17
CA LEU A 193 2.15 0.92 -3.66
C LEU A 193 1.72 1.93 -4.71
N VAL A 194 0.99 2.95 -4.25
CA VAL A 194 0.64 4.13 -5.04
C VAL A 194 1.22 5.37 -4.37
N HIS A 195 2.05 6.08 -5.11
CA HIS A 195 2.53 7.41 -4.75
C HIS A 195 1.55 8.48 -5.22
N ILE A 196 1.20 9.34 -4.28
CA ILE A 196 0.23 10.43 -4.42
C ILE A 196 1.00 11.75 -4.58
N PRO A 197 0.56 12.64 -5.49
CA PRO A 197 1.11 13.98 -5.58
C PRO A 197 1.00 14.75 -4.25
N PRO A 198 2.04 15.50 -3.84
CA PRO A 198 2.00 16.28 -2.59
C PRO A 198 0.94 17.39 -2.65
N GLY A 199 0.55 17.79 -3.86
CA GLY A 199 -0.50 18.77 -4.10
C GLY A 199 -1.90 18.26 -3.80
N CYS A 200 -2.16 16.98 -3.54
CA CYS A 200 -3.51 16.44 -3.36
C CYS A 200 -4.19 16.89 -2.04
N THR A 201 -4.45 18.19 -1.89
CA THR A 201 -4.86 18.86 -0.65
C THR A 201 -6.17 19.64 -0.77
N ALA A 202 -6.56 20.01 -1.99
CA ALA A 202 -7.84 20.66 -2.26
C ALA A 202 -8.95 19.61 -2.35
N ALA A 203 -10.17 19.95 -1.93
CA ALA A 203 -11.32 19.02 -1.91
C ALA A 203 -11.55 18.32 -3.25
N GLU A 204 -11.55 19.06 -4.36
CA GLU A 204 -11.71 18.49 -5.70
C GLU A 204 -10.62 17.46 -6.03
N ARG A 205 -9.37 17.73 -5.65
CA ARG A 205 -8.25 16.79 -5.87
C ARG A 205 -8.33 15.57 -4.96
N ILE A 206 -8.91 15.71 -3.77
CA ILE A 206 -9.17 14.59 -2.86
C ILE A 206 -10.24 13.68 -3.46
N ASP A 207 -11.35 14.23 -3.97
CA ASP A 207 -12.43 13.44 -4.59
C ASP A 207 -11.93 12.68 -5.83
N GLU A 208 -11.19 13.34 -6.72
CA GLU A 208 -10.53 12.70 -7.87
C GLU A 208 -9.57 11.59 -7.44
N GLY A 209 -8.78 11.84 -6.39
CA GLY A 209 -7.86 10.87 -5.82
C GLY A 209 -8.59 9.66 -5.21
N VAL A 210 -9.70 9.88 -4.52
CA VAL A 210 -10.55 8.81 -3.96
C VAL A 210 -11.11 7.94 -5.08
N ASP A 211 -11.61 8.54 -6.16
CA ASP A 211 -12.13 7.81 -7.31
C ASP A 211 -11.04 7.04 -8.05
N LEU A 212 -9.83 7.60 -8.17
CA LEU A 212 -8.67 6.90 -8.72
C LEU A 212 -8.30 5.69 -7.86
N ILE A 213 -8.17 5.85 -6.53
CA ILE A 213 -7.82 4.73 -5.64
C ILE A 213 -8.91 3.66 -5.67
N LYS A 214 -10.20 4.03 -5.70
CA LYS A 214 -11.30 3.06 -5.90
C LYS A 214 -11.14 2.26 -7.18
N ALA A 215 -10.74 2.90 -8.28
CA ALA A 215 -10.48 2.22 -9.54
C ALA A 215 -9.28 1.28 -9.45
N VAL A 216 -8.18 1.69 -8.79
CA VAL A 216 -7.03 0.82 -8.53
C VAL A 216 -7.44 -0.40 -7.70
N LEU A 217 -8.29 -0.23 -6.68
CA LEU A 217 -8.80 -1.33 -5.87
C LEU A 217 -9.61 -2.35 -6.69
N CYS A 218 -10.46 -1.88 -7.61
CA CYS A 218 -11.17 -2.75 -8.54
C CYS A 218 -10.20 -3.55 -9.42
N GLU A 219 -9.23 -2.87 -10.04
CA GLU A 219 -8.20 -3.48 -10.89
C GLU A 219 -7.37 -4.54 -10.15
N MET A 220 -7.03 -4.28 -8.88
CA MET A 220 -6.32 -5.25 -8.04
C MET A 220 -7.16 -6.50 -7.80
N ILE A 221 -8.48 -6.39 -7.60
CA ILE A 221 -9.35 -7.53 -7.35
C ILE A 221 -9.66 -8.29 -8.65
N ASP A 222 -9.85 -7.59 -9.77
CA ASP A 222 -10.04 -8.22 -11.08
C ASP A 222 -8.86 -9.12 -11.45
N ALA A 223 -7.63 -8.75 -11.06
CA ALA A 223 -6.43 -9.55 -11.28
C ALA A 223 -6.28 -10.78 -10.37
N LEU A 224 -7.14 -10.95 -9.35
CA LEU A 224 -7.15 -12.13 -8.47
C LEU A 224 -8.14 -13.20 -8.92
N SER A 225 -9.02 -12.88 -9.87
CA SER A 225 -10.09 -13.76 -10.36
C SER A 225 -9.64 -14.59 -11.56
#